data_AF-A0AAX4JZP9-F1
#
_entry.id   AF-A0AAX4JZP9-F1
#
_cell.length_a   1.000
_cell.length_b   1.000
_cell.length_c   1.000
_cell.angle_alpha   90.00
_cell.angle_beta   90.00
_cell.angle_gamma   90.00
#
_symmetry.space_group_name_H-M   'P 1'
#
loop_
_entity.id
_entity.type
_entity.pdbx_description
1 polymer ?
#
loop_
_entity_poly.entity_id
_entity_poly.type
_entity_poly.pdbx_seq_one_letter_code
_entity_poly.pdbx_strand_id
1 'polypeptide(L)'
;MSDPNFPPNLDIQPLILTNAKDEEREQYRQKDAIATYGIAGRVWEATRPLLEYFTPSEQFEPPCSLLGTDETCRIIELGSGQSVASLHLAEYLKKNDLIITTDLPEVVPLCEKSIYSWNPPSSEHAQVVAQPLAWGGDQAHLAQYQPFTHILMCDLSSPLQSAENETFGPEVILSYTSRTLSLEESFFDSLALYFKTTPVRGGDWEAKVFICRRWKITEEWTLPDVKDVMNGGKGVIRGRSYGLVDDLFGSLEWDI
;
A
#
# COMPACT_ATOMS: atom_id res chain seq x y z
N MET A 1 -21.75 -10.66 7.68
CA MET A 1 -21.72 -10.57 6.19
C MET A 1 -20.95 -11.78 5.69
N SER A 2 -20.70 -11.94 4.39
CA SER A 2 -19.63 -12.86 3.95
C SER A 2 -18.27 -12.28 4.38
N ASP A 3 -17.32 -13.14 4.73
CA ASP A 3 -15.92 -12.74 4.93
C ASP A 3 -15.37 -12.16 3.62
N PRO A 4 -14.81 -10.94 3.62
CA PRO A 4 -14.28 -10.33 2.39
C PRO A 4 -13.08 -11.08 1.82
N ASN A 5 -12.33 -11.83 2.65
CA ASN A 5 -11.14 -12.55 2.23
C ASN A 5 -11.46 -13.83 1.45
N PHE A 6 -12.68 -14.37 1.59
CA PHE A 6 -13.14 -15.62 0.97
C PHE A 6 -14.31 -15.38 0.01
N PRO A 7 -14.08 -14.72 -1.15
CA PRO A 7 -15.11 -14.55 -2.17
C PRO A 7 -15.57 -15.91 -2.75
N PRO A 8 -16.82 -16.00 -3.26
CA PRO A 8 -17.33 -17.24 -3.83
C PRO A 8 -16.48 -17.75 -5.01
N ASN A 9 -16.10 -19.03 -4.96
CA ASN A 9 -15.21 -19.69 -5.93
C ASN A 9 -13.78 -19.13 -5.96
N LEU A 10 -13.22 -18.77 -4.80
CA LEU A 10 -11.81 -18.42 -4.66
C LEU A 10 -10.90 -19.61 -5.06
N ASP A 11 -10.35 -19.56 -6.27
CA ASP A 11 -9.25 -20.42 -6.73
C ASP A 11 -8.02 -19.54 -6.98
N ILE A 12 -7.14 -19.47 -5.98
CA ILE A 12 -5.87 -18.74 -6.05
C ILE A 12 -4.73 -19.63 -5.59
N GLN A 13 -3.57 -19.48 -6.22
CA GLN A 13 -2.39 -20.32 -6.01
C GLN A 13 -1.20 -19.46 -5.58
N PRO A 14 -0.23 -20.00 -4.80
CA PRO A 14 0.98 -19.28 -4.40
C PRO A 14 1.72 -18.59 -5.55
N LEU A 15 2.24 -17.39 -5.30
CA LEU A 15 3.15 -16.69 -6.19
C LEU A 15 4.58 -16.87 -5.67
N ILE A 16 5.43 -17.57 -6.43
CA ILE A 16 6.80 -17.85 -6.00
C ILE A 16 7.74 -16.74 -6.45
N LEU A 17 8.26 -16.01 -5.46
CA LEU A 17 9.12 -14.85 -5.66
C LEU A 17 10.62 -15.23 -5.69
N THR A 18 11.01 -16.27 -4.95
CA THR A 18 12.42 -16.66 -4.77
C THR A 18 12.86 -17.82 -5.67
N ASN A 19 14.18 -18.06 -5.74
CA ASN A 19 14.78 -19.10 -6.58
C ASN A 19 14.78 -20.48 -5.90
N ALA A 20 14.27 -21.51 -6.57
CA ALA A 20 14.53 -22.97 -6.50
C ALA A 20 14.64 -23.67 -5.13
N LYS A 21 15.48 -23.19 -4.22
CA LYS A 21 15.88 -23.88 -2.97
C LYS A 21 14.87 -23.75 -1.83
N ASP A 22 14.10 -22.67 -1.79
CA ASP A 22 13.05 -22.45 -0.78
C ASP A 22 11.63 -22.53 -1.37
N GLU A 23 11.47 -22.80 -2.68
CA GLU A 23 10.15 -22.77 -3.36
C GLU A 23 9.12 -23.70 -2.72
N GLU A 24 9.47 -24.95 -2.36
CA GLU A 24 8.53 -25.86 -1.70
C GLU A 24 8.06 -25.32 -0.34
N ARG A 25 8.95 -24.65 0.39
CA ARG A 25 8.68 -24.05 1.71
C ARG A 25 7.84 -22.79 1.57
N GLU A 26 8.12 -21.96 0.56
CA GLU A 26 7.35 -20.76 0.20
C GLU A 26 5.93 -21.17 -0.28
N GLN A 27 5.81 -22.13 -1.20
CA GLN A 27 4.53 -22.71 -1.63
C GLN A 27 3.72 -23.25 -0.47
N TYR A 28 4.33 -24.00 0.46
CA TYR A 28 3.62 -24.57 1.60
C TYR A 28 3.11 -23.48 2.55
N ARG A 29 3.95 -22.49 2.89
CA ARG A 29 3.57 -21.32 3.71
C ARG A 29 2.43 -20.52 3.09
N GLN A 30 2.49 -20.26 1.79
CA GLN A 30 1.42 -19.54 1.09
C GLN A 30 0.13 -20.39 0.98
N LYS A 31 0.20 -21.72 0.85
CA LYS A 31 -1.00 -22.60 0.88
C LYS A 31 -1.67 -22.59 2.26
N ASP A 32 -0.90 -22.67 3.34
CA ASP A 32 -1.35 -22.52 4.73
C ASP A 32 -2.01 -21.14 4.97
N ALA A 33 -1.37 -20.07 4.48
CA ALA A 33 -1.89 -18.72 4.58
C ALA A 33 -3.18 -18.50 3.74
N ILE A 34 -3.23 -18.93 2.47
CA ILE A 34 -4.43 -18.85 1.61
C ILE A 34 -5.61 -19.63 2.22
N ALA A 35 -5.36 -20.82 2.78
CA ALA A 35 -6.40 -21.62 3.43
C ALA A 35 -6.96 -20.96 4.71
N THR A 36 -6.19 -20.08 5.37
CA THR A 36 -6.55 -19.47 6.66
C THR A 36 -7.05 -18.02 6.52
N TYR A 37 -6.52 -17.26 5.56
CA TYR A 37 -6.73 -15.81 5.37
C TYR A 37 -7.13 -15.44 3.93
N GLY A 38 -7.49 -16.40 3.08
CA GLY A 38 -8.03 -16.17 1.74
C GLY A 38 -7.10 -15.32 0.86
N ILE A 39 -7.63 -14.22 0.29
CA ILE A 39 -6.88 -13.30 -0.57
C ILE A 39 -5.69 -12.62 0.14
N ALA A 40 -5.81 -12.25 1.41
CA ALA A 40 -4.71 -11.68 2.20
C ALA A 40 -3.64 -12.75 2.54
N GLY A 41 -4.03 -14.02 2.49
CA GLY A 41 -3.14 -15.16 2.56
C GLY A 41 -2.23 -15.34 1.34
N ARG A 42 -2.43 -14.62 0.23
CA ARG A 42 -1.61 -14.70 -0.99
C ARG A 42 -0.61 -13.55 -1.09
N VAL A 43 0.55 -13.82 -1.68
CA VAL A 43 1.48 -12.79 -2.15
C VAL A 43 1.14 -12.43 -3.60
N TRP A 44 0.99 -11.15 -3.91
CA TRP A 44 0.43 -10.67 -5.19
C TRP A 44 1.51 -10.18 -6.16
N GLU A 45 1.19 -10.17 -7.46
CA GLU A 45 2.14 -9.88 -8.55
C GLU A 45 2.83 -8.52 -8.40
N ALA A 46 2.09 -7.51 -7.92
CA ALA A 46 2.58 -6.17 -7.60
C ALA A 46 3.69 -6.14 -6.52
N THR A 47 3.88 -7.22 -5.76
CA THR A 47 4.98 -7.32 -4.78
C THR A 47 6.35 -7.30 -5.48
N ARG A 48 6.49 -7.94 -6.67
CA ARG A 48 7.77 -8.04 -7.38
C ARG A 48 8.43 -6.67 -7.64
N PRO A 49 7.75 -5.70 -8.28
CA PRO A 49 8.29 -4.34 -8.42
C PRO A 49 8.71 -3.66 -7.12
N LEU A 50 7.99 -3.89 -6.00
CA LEU A 50 8.34 -3.27 -4.73
C LEU A 50 9.64 -3.83 -4.15
N LEU A 51 9.84 -5.15 -4.22
CA LEU A 51 11.11 -5.76 -3.79
C LEU A 51 12.30 -5.22 -4.57
N GLU A 52 12.16 -5.10 -5.89
CA GLU A 52 13.21 -4.55 -6.73
C GLU A 52 13.41 -3.04 -6.50
N TYR A 53 12.34 -2.25 -6.37
CA TYR A 53 12.41 -0.80 -6.16
C TYR A 53 12.90 -0.40 -4.75
N PHE A 54 12.65 -1.23 -3.74
CA PHE A 54 13.18 -1.08 -2.40
C PHE A 54 14.60 -1.65 -2.24
N THR A 55 15.16 -2.27 -3.28
CA THR A 55 16.58 -2.67 -3.31
C THR A 55 17.43 -1.50 -3.83
N PRO A 56 18.52 -1.09 -3.13
CA PRO A 56 19.38 0.01 -3.57
C PRO A 56 19.91 -0.16 -5.01
N SER A 57 19.47 0.71 -5.92
CA SER A 57 19.82 0.66 -7.34
C SER A 57 19.66 2.04 -7.99
N GLU A 58 20.60 2.40 -8.88
CA GLU A 58 20.57 3.64 -9.68
C GLU A 58 19.71 3.51 -10.96
N GLN A 59 19.15 2.33 -11.25
CA GLN A 59 18.45 2.08 -12.51
C GLN A 59 17.04 2.68 -12.59
N PHE A 60 16.50 3.16 -11.47
CA PHE A 60 15.10 3.59 -11.37
C PHE A 60 14.93 5.10 -11.42
N GLU A 61 13.96 5.56 -12.22
CA GLU A 61 13.62 6.98 -12.39
C GLU A 61 12.11 7.19 -12.15
N PRO A 62 11.71 7.95 -11.11
CA PRO A 62 12.55 8.51 -10.04
C PRO A 62 13.13 7.42 -9.10
N PRO A 63 14.31 7.65 -8.49
CA PRO A 63 14.89 6.75 -7.50
C PRO A 63 14.02 6.70 -6.23
N CYS A 64 14.14 5.61 -5.47
CA CYS A 64 13.34 5.38 -4.26
C CYS A 64 13.74 6.34 -3.13
N SER A 65 12.82 7.24 -2.77
CA SER A 65 12.93 8.27 -1.73
C SER A 65 13.29 7.75 -0.33
N LEU A 66 12.92 6.50 -0.06
CA LEU A 66 13.20 5.78 1.19
C LEU A 66 14.67 5.36 1.34
N LEU A 67 15.43 5.30 0.24
CA LEU A 67 16.80 4.78 0.22
C LEU A 67 17.82 5.91 0.19
N GLY A 68 18.80 5.86 1.09
CA GLY A 68 19.89 6.84 1.13
C GLY A 68 19.54 8.23 1.70
N THR A 69 18.31 8.45 2.16
CA THR A 69 17.96 9.64 2.96
C THR A 69 18.67 9.62 4.32
N ASP A 70 19.05 10.77 4.86
CA ASP A 70 19.54 10.91 6.25
C ASP A 70 18.40 11.01 7.28
N GLU A 71 17.17 11.31 6.85
CA GLU A 71 16.00 11.45 7.71
C GLU A 71 15.54 10.11 8.33
N THR A 72 14.63 10.19 9.32
CA THR A 72 14.02 9.00 9.94
C THR A 72 12.67 8.69 9.30
N CYS A 73 12.52 7.50 8.75
CA CYS A 73 11.30 7.09 8.05
C CYS A 73 10.24 6.52 8.99
N ARG A 74 9.00 6.95 8.80
CA ARG A 74 7.80 6.43 9.49
C ARG A 74 6.80 6.04 8.41
N ILE A 75 6.62 4.74 8.22
CA ILE A 75 6.00 4.17 7.04
C ILE A 75 4.80 3.35 7.46
N ILE A 76 3.67 3.50 6.77
CA ILE A 76 2.49 2.65 6.98
C ILE A 76 2.14 1.91 5.68
N GLU A 77 2.11 0.58 5.72
CA GLU A 77 1.62 -0.25 4.61
C GLU A 77 0.14 -0.57 4.84
N LEU A 78 -0.67 -0.31 3.83
CA LEU A 78 -2.10 -0.63 3.82
C LEU A 78 -2.31 -1.98 3.13
N GLY A 79 -3.15 -2.85 3.71
CA GLY A 79 -3.48 -4.17 3.15
C GLY A 79 -2.26 -5.10 3.02
N SER A 80 -1.42 -5.12 4.06
CA SER A 80 -0.12 -5.81 4.07
C SER A 80 -0.19 -7.31 3.78
N GLY A 81 -1.27 -8.01 4.15
CA GLY A 81 -1.35 -9.47 4.11
C GLY A 81 -0.14 -10.15 4.76
N GLN A 82 0.70 -10.81 3.95
CA GLN A 82 1.95 -11.43 4.42
C GLN A 82 3.11 -10.44 4.71
N SER A 83 2.93 -9.12 4.57
CA SER A 83 3.92 -8.06 4.88
C SER A 83 5.23 -8.12 4.07
N VAL A 84 5.22 -8.76 2.90
CA VAL A 84 6.44 -9.15 2.17
C VAL A 84 7.24 -7.93 1.68
N ALA A 85 6.58 -6.90 1.14
CA ALA A 85 7.26 -5.70 0.68
C ALA A 85 7.84 -4.88 1.83
N SER A 86 7.08 -4.70 2.92
CA SER A 86 7.54 -4.06 4.15
C SER A 86 8.74 -4.74 4.79
N LEU A 87 8.73 -6.07 4.92
CA LEU A 87 9.83 -6.81 5.54
C LEU A 87 11.11 -6.73 4.72
N HIS A 88 11.03 -6.79 3.39
CA HIS A 88 12.18 -6.58 2.50
C HIS A 88 12.73 -5.16 2.58
N LEU A 89 11.87 -4.14 2.56
CA LEU A 89 12.25 -2.74 2.73
C LEU A 89 12.97 -2.50 4.07
N ALA A 90 12.50 -3.14 5.15
CA ALA A 90 13.10 -3.00 6.47
C ALA A 90 14.58 -3.43 6.53
N GLU A 91 15.06 -4.29 5.62
CA GLU A 91 16.46 -4.72 5.52
C GLU A 91 17.40 -3.62 5.02
N TYR A 92 16.87 -2.57 4.39
CA TYR A 92 17.63 -1.43 3.82
C TYR A 92 17.42 -0.12 4.60
N LEU A 93 16.54 -0.11 5.59
CA LEU A 93 16.23 1.03 6.45
C LEU A 93 16.99 0.95 7.80
N LYS A 94 17.07 2.10 8.49
CA LYS A 94 17.83 2.26 9.73
C LYS A 94 17.05 1.73 10.93
N LYS A 95 17.78 1.39 12.00
CA LYS A 95 17.24 0.95 13.31
C LYS A 95 16.22 1.90 13.96
N ASN A 96 16.28 3.19 13.63
CA ASN A 96 15.38 4.22 14.14
C ASN A 96 14.11 4.40 13.28
N ASP A 97 14.10 3.84 12.07
CA ASP A 97 12.96 3.87 11.17
C ASP A 97 11.91 2.84 11.61
N LEU A 98 10.65 3.11 11.29
CA LEU A 98 9.50 2.32 11.70
C LEU A 98 8.59 2.04 10.52
N ILE A 99 8.22 0.76 10.33
CA ILE A 99 7.16 0.32 9.43
C ILE A 99 6.00 -0.24 10.24
N ILE A 100 4.80 0.26 9.97
CA ILE A 100 3.54 -0.23 10.51
C ILE A 100 2.84 -0.99 9.39
N THR A 101 2.78 -2.31 9.48
CA THR A 101 2.01 -3.15 8.55
C THR A 101 0.56 -3.20 9.01
N THR A 102 -0.39 -3.00 8.11
CA THR A 102 -1.80 -2.89 8.49
C THR A 102 -2.73 -3.67 7.57
N ASP A 103 -3.74 -4.28 8.18
CA ASP A 103 -4.75 -5.07 7.48
C ASP A 103 -6.02 -5.19 8.36
N LEU A 104 -7.01 -5.95 7.91
CA LEU A 104 -8.19 -6.31 8.69
C LEU A 104 -7.80 -6.98 10.03
N PRO A 105 -8.56 -6.79 11.13
CA PRO A 105 -8.23 -7.37 12.44
C PRO A 105 -8.01 -8.89 12.43
N GLU A 106 -8.75 -9.61 11.58
CA GLU A 106 -8.61 -11.05 11.35
C GLU A 106 -7.35 -11.45 10.58
N VAL A 107 -6.71 -10.52 9.86
CA VAL A 107 -5.47 -10.73 9.08
C VAL A 107 -4.22 -10.31 9.86
N VAL A 108 -4.30 -9.40 10.84
CA VAL A 108 -3.16 -8.98 11.68
C VAL A 108 -2.30 -10.15 12.21
N PRO A 109 -2.86 -11.30 12.66
CA PRO A 109 -2.05 -12.45 13.08
C PRO A 109 -1.18 -13.08 11.97
N LEU A 110 -1.52 -12.89 10.70
CA LEU A 110 -0.67 -13.25 9.56
C LEU A 110 0.53 -12.30 9.46
N CYS A 111 0.30 -10.99 9.60
CA CYS A 111 1.35 -9.98 9.62
C CYS A 111 2.32 -10.22 10.79
N GLU A 112 1.81 -10.48 11.99
CA GLU A 112 2.60 -10.86 13.17
C GLU A 112 3.41 -12.15 12.94
N LYS A 113 2.79 -13.19 12.35
CA LYS A 113 3.47 -14.45 11.99
C LYS A 113 4.59 -14.23 10.96
N SER A 114 4.41 -13.32 10.02
CA SER A 114 5.47 -12.91 9.08
C SER A 114 6.61 -12.18 9.81
N ILE A 115 6.32 -11.14 10.61
CA ILE A 115 7.32 -10.38 11.37
C ILE A 115 8.11 -11.29 12.32
N TYR A 116 7.45 -12.17 13.06
CA TYR A 116 8.09 -13.09 14.01
C TYR A 116 8.94 -14.18 13.32
N SER A 117 8.63 -14.55 12.07
CA SER A 117 9.38 -15.57 11.31
C SER A 117 10.34 -15.01 10.26
N TRP A 118 10.44 -13.68 10.16
CA TRP A 118 11.48 -12.97 9.44
C TRP A 118 12.80 -13.04 10.20
N ASN A 119 13.89 -13.21 9.46
CA ASN A 119 15.25 -13.25 9.99
C ASN A 119 16.06 -12.24 9.18
N PRO A 120 16.15 -10.97 9.61
CA PRO A 120 16.86 -9.94 8.85
C PRO A 120 18.34 -10.29 8.65
N PRO A 121 18.98 -9.83 7.56
CA PRO A 121 20.38 -10.10 7.26
C PRO A 121 21.36 -9.27 8.12
N SER A 122 20.85 -8.32 8.90
CA SER A 122 21.58 -7.30 9.66
C SER A 122 20.93 -7.11 11.03
N SER A 123 21.65 -6.57 12.01
CA SER A 123 21.07 -6.05 13.26
C SER A 123 20.60 -4.59 13.13
N GLU A 124 20.99 -3.93 12.05
CA GLU A 124 20.61 -2.58 11.70
C GLU A 124 19.60 -2.69 10.56
N HIS A 125 18.33 -2.76 10.95
CA HIS A 125 17.13 -2.89 10.11
C HIS A 125 16.00 -2.07 10.76
N ALA A 126 14.99 -1.65 10.02
CA ALA A 126 13.84 -0.93 10.59
C ALA A 126 13.05 -1.78 11.61
N GLN A 127 12.40 -1.10 12.55
CA GLN A 127 11.40 -1.72 13.40
C GLN A 127 10.14 -1.98 12.58
N VAL A 128 9.55 -3.17 12.70
CA VAL A 128 8.31 -3.54 11.99
C VAL A 128 7.27 -4.01 13.01
N VAL A 129 6.07 -3.44 12.96
CA VAL A 129 4.94 -3.78 13.85
C VAL A 129 3.67 -3.93 13.03
N ALA A 130 2.81 -4.88 13.40
CA ALA A 130 1.49 -5.04 12.78
C ALA A 130 0.42 -4.29 13.60
N GLN A 131 -0.56 -3.65 12.94
CA GLN A 131 -1.71 -2.99 13.59
C GLN A 131 -3.01 -3.20 12.77
N PRO A 132 -4.20 -3.26 13.41
CA PRO A 132 -5.47 -3.44 12.72
C PRO A 132 -5.99 -2.15 12.07
N LEU A 133 -6.02 -2.09 10.74
CA LEU A 133 -6.66 -0.99 10.00
C LEU A 133 -7.55 -1.52 8.89
N ALA A 134 -8.83 -1.74 9.23
CA ALA A 134 -9.86 -1.87 8.21
C ALA A 134 -10.04 -0.54 7.45
N TRP A 135 -10.28 -0.60 6.15
CA TRP A 135 -10.54 0.59 5.33
C TRP A 135 -11.81 1.31 5.80
N GLY A 136 -11.67 2.55 6.27
CA GLY A 136 -12.76 3.32 6.89
C GLY A 136 -13.03 2.94 8.35
N GLY A 137 -12.09 2.23 8.99
CA GLY A 137 -12.09 1.96 10.42
C GLY A 137 -11.43 3.08 11.24
N ASP A 138 -11.54 2.97 12.57
CA ASP A 138 -10.95 3.91 13.51
C ASP A 138 -9.40 3.85 13.53
N GLN A 139 -8.77 4.95 13.08
CA GLN A 139 -7.33 5.12 13.06
C GLN A 139 -6.74 5.82 14.30
N ALA A 140 -7.53 6.18 15.32
CA ALA A 140 -7.05 6.93 16.48
C ALA A 140 -5.90 6.23 17.23
N HIS A 141 -5.90 4.89 17.23
CA HIS A 141 -4.83 4.08 17.83
C HIS A 141 -3.48 4.21 17.09
N LEU A 142 -3.47 4.66 15.83
CA LEU A 142 -2.26 4.86 15.03
C LEU A 142 -1.59 6.22 15.24
N ALA A 143 -2.27 7.17 15.90
CA ALA A 143 -1.73 8.51 16.17
C ALA A 143 -0.39 8.49 16.94
N GLN A 144 -0.15 7.45 17.77
CA GLN A 144 1.10 7.24 18.49
C GLN A 144 2.34 7.01 17.58
N TYR A 145 2.13 6.69 16.29
CA TYR A 145 3.20 6.41 15.33
C TYR A 145 3.49 7.58 14.38
N GLN A 146 2.69 8.65 14.43
CA GLN A 146 2.76 9.82 13.55
C GLN A 146 3.91 10.78 13.91
N PRO A 147 4.30 11.70 13.00
CA PRO A 147 3.85 11.83 11.61
C PRO A 147 4.40 10.70 10.73
N PHE A 148 3.59 10.19 9.80
CA PHE A 148 4.08 9.30 8.75
C PHE A 148 4.81 10.12 7.68
N THR A 149 5.94 9.62 7.19
CA THR A 149 6.66 10.19 6.03
C THR A 149 6.26 9.50 4.74
N HIS A 150 5.87 8.21 4.80
CA HIS A 150 5.48 7.43 3.61
C HIS A 150 4.28 6.51 3.87
N ILE A 151 3.55 6.18 2.82
CA ILE A 151 2.48 5.17 2.80
C ILE A 151 2.78 4.16 1.69
N LEU A 152 2.65 2.86 1.96
CA LEU A 152 2.81 1.80 0.96
C LEU A 152 1.46 1.18 0.61
N MET A 153 1.25 0.91 -0.67
CA MET A 153 0.07 0.21 -1.18
C MET A 153 0.50 -0.84 -2.22
N CYS A 154 0.15 -2.11 -1.99
CA CYS A 154 0.47 -3.21 -2.92
C CYS A 154 -0.82 -3.89 -3.38
N ASP A 155 -1.10 -3.84 -4.69
CA ASP A 155 -2.26 -4.48 -5.33
C ASP A 155 -3.65 -3.97 -4.86
N LEU A 156 -3.69 -2.82 -4.19
CA LEU A 156 -4.90 -2.21 -3.65
C LEU A 156 -5.59 -1.28 -4.66
N SER A 157 -6.92 -1.18 -4.59
CA SER A 157 -7.73 -0.26 -5.41
C SER A 157 -8.79 0.48 -4.57
N SER A 158 -8.56 1.78 -4.29
CA SER A 158 -9.50 2.67 -3.59
C SER A 158 -9.21 4.19 -3.84
N PRO A 159 -10.21 5.04 -4.15
CA PRO A 159 -10.06 6.38 -4.79
C PRO A 159 -9.77 7.60 -3.86
N LEU A 160 -9.13 8.69 -4.35
CA LEU A 160 -8.72 9.94 -3.62
C LEU A 160 -8.53 11.19 -4.60
N GLN A 161 -9.21 12.40 -4.54
CA GLN A 161 -9.30 13.48 -5.63
C GLN A 161 -8.69 14.99 -5.51
N SER A 162 -8.47 15.77 -6.61
CA SER A 162 -7.42 16.86 -6.86
C SER A 162 -7.77 18.36 -6.79
N ALA A 163 -6.72 19.19 -6.62
CA ALA A 163 -6.31 20.20 -7.63
C ALA A 163 -4.77 20.34 -7.73
N GLU A 164 -4.24 21.07 -8.72
CA GLU A 164 -2.80 21.13 -9.01
C GLU A 164 -2.01 22.21 -8.24
N ASN A 165 -0.73 21.87 -8.03
CA ASN A 165 0.42 22.71 -7.64
C ASN A 165 0.65 23.00 -6.14
N GLU A 166 1.94 22.91 -5.80
CA GLU A 166 2.48 22.58 -4.48
C GLU A 166 1.95 21.25 -3.89
N THR A 167 2.77 20.55 -3.11
CA THR A 167 2.45 19.23 -2.51
C THR A 167 2.84 19.19 -1.04
N PHE A 168 2.16 18.36 -0.23
CA PHE A 168 2.45 18.18 1.20
C PHE A 168 2.08 16.78 1.71
N GLY A 169 2.40 16.50 2.98
CA GLY A 169 2.08 15.24 3.64
C GLY A 169 2.99 14.08 3.22
N PRO A 170 2.65 12.84 3.61
CA PRO A 170 3.46 11.67 3.29
C PRO A 170 3.45 11.33 1.79
N GLU A 171 4.54 10.69 1.35
CA GLU A 171 4.67 10.17 0.01
C GLU A 171 4.09 8.75 -0.11
N VAL A 172 3.16 8.54 -1.05
CA VAL A 172 2.53 7.24 -1.25
C VAL A 172 3.24 6.48 -2.36
N ILE A 173 3.75 5.28 -2.08
CA ILE A 173 4.33 4.38 -3.08
C ILE A 173 3.32 3.26 -3.35
N LEU A 174 2.75 3.28 -4.55
CA LEU A 174 1.72 2.34 -5.01
C LEU A 174 2.32 1.39 -6.05
N SER A 175 2.20 0.08 -5.83
CA SER A 175 2.43 -0.94 -6.86
C SER A 175 1.12 -1.64 -7.22
N TYR A 176 0.88 -1.85 -8.51
CA TYR A 176 -0.42 -2.29 -9.02
C TYR A 176 -0.33 -3.21 -10.26
N THR A 177 -1.15 -4.27 -10.29
CA THR A 177 -1.28 -5.19 -11.43
C THR A 177 -2.66 -5.08 -12.08
N SER A 178 -2.70 -4.75 -13.38
CA SER A 178 -3.94 -4.62 -14.15
C SER A 178 -4.69 -5.95 -14.26
N ARG A 179 -6.03 -5.91 -14.14
CA ARG A 179 -6.94 -7.07 -14.18
C ARG A 179 -8.29 -6.77 -14.85
N THR A 180 -8.84 -5.57 -14.67
CA THR A 180 -10.16 -5.14 -15.16
C THR A 180 -10.18 -3.62 -15.42
N LEU A 181 -9.87 -3.23 -16.65
CA LEU A 181 -9.69 -1.83 -17.10
C LEU A 181 -10.76 -0.84 -16.59
N SER A 182 -12.05 -1.20 -16.60
CA SER A 182 -13.13 -0.25 -16.24
C SER A 182 -13.22 0.11 -14.75
N LEU A 183 -12.70 -0.74 -13.85
CA LEU A 183 -12.53 -0.40 -12.43
C LEU A 183 -11.22 0.36 -12.21
N GLU A 184 -10.18 0.04 -12.98
CA GLU A 184 -8.88 0.70 -12.94
C GLU A 184 -8.95 2.14 -13.42
N GLU A 185 -9.62 2.41 -14.55
CA GLU A 185 -9.87 3.75 -15.07
C GLU A 185 -10.57 4.60 -13.99
N SER A 186 -11.66 4.09 -13.39
CA SER A 186 -12.35 4.80 -12.32
C SER A 186 -11.51 5.00 -11.05
N PHE A 187 -10.53 4.13 -10.76
CA PHE A 187 -9.60 4.27 -9.64
C PHE A 187 -8.48 5.26 -9.96
N PHE A 188 -7.83 5.16 -11.12
CA PHE A 188 -6.71 6.02 -11.51
C PHE A 188 -7.18 7.43 -11.89
N ASP A 189 -8.32 7.58 -12.57
CA ASP A 189 -9.02 8.86 -12.70
C ASP A 189 -9.23 9.41 -11.29
N SER A 190 -9.80 8.61 -10.38
CA SER A 190 -10.02 9.07 -9.02
C SER A 190 -8.77 9.18 -8.14
N LEU A 191 -7.55 8.83 -8.56
CA LEU A 191 -6.32 8.85 -7.73
C LEU A 191 -5.31 9.89 -8.22
N ALA A 192 -5.11 9.97 -9.54
CA ALA A 192 -4.37 11.05 -10.21
C ALA A 192 -4.98 12.42 -9.92
N LEU A 193 -6.13 12.40 -9.25
CA LEU A 193 -6.74 13.54 -8.65
C LEU A 193 -6.04 13.90 -7.27
N TYR A 194 -6.23 13.32 -6.07
CA TYR A 194 -5.62 13.80 -4.77
C TYR A 194 -4.09 13.92 -4.87
N PHE A 195 -3.49 13.05 -5.69
CA PHE A 195 -2.06 12.84 -5.76
C PHE A 195 -1.53 13.18 -7.14
N LYS A 196 -0.39 13.86 -7.15
CA LYS A 196 0.51 13.89 -8.30
C LYS A 196 1.13 12.51 -8.49
N THR A 197 0.52 11.70 -9.34
CA THR A 197 0.96 10.36 -9.71
C THR A 197 2.13 10.42 -10.71
N THR A 198 3.27 9.84 -10.34
CA THR A 198 4.50 9.78 -11.14
C THR A 198 4.91 8.31 -11.34
N PRO A 199 4.87 7.76 -12.57
CA PRO A 199 5.25 6.37 -12.81
C PRO A 199 6.77 6.17 -12.68
N VAL A 200 7.17 5.16 -11.92
CA VAL A 200 8.56 4.70 -11.84
C VAL A 200 8.92 3.93 -13.11
N ARG A 201 10.14 4.16 -13.62
CA ARG A 201 10.72 3.53 -14.80
C ARG A 201 12.01 2.80 -14.42
N GLY A 202 12.42 1.82 -15.23
CA GLY A 202 13.70 1.11 -15.08
C GLY A 202 13.58 -0.37 -14.72
N GLY A 203 12.39 -0.83 -14.32
CA GLY A 203 12.09 -2.26 -14.14
C GLY A 203 11.48 -2.92 -15.39
N ASP A 204 11.66 -4.23 -15.51
CA ASP A 204 11.05 -5.08 -16.55
C ASP A 204 9.90 -5.90 -15.94
N TRP A 205 8.76 -5.24 -15.73
CA TRP A 205 7.63 -5.78 -14.96
C TRP A 205 6.28 -5.58 -15.68
N GLU A 206 5.38 -6.54 -15.53
CA GLU A 206 3.97 -6.42 -15.93
C GLU A 206 3.18 -5.50 -14.97
N ALA A 207 3.54 -5.50 -13.69
CA ALA A 207 2.99 -4.64 -12.66
C ALA A 207 3.70 -3.27 -12.63
N LYS A 208 2.98 -2.20 -12.28
CA LYS A 208 3.45 -0.80 -12.36
C LYS A 208 3.64 -0.21 -10.98
N VAL A 209 4.72 0.54 -10.78
CA VAL A 209 4.97 1.33 -9.55
C VAL A 209 4.77 2.82 -9.84
N PHE A 210 4.16 3.51 -8.88
CA PHE A 210 3.92 4.94 -8.92
C PHE A 210 4.32 5.59 -7.59
N ILE A 211 4.99 6.75 -7.66
CA ILE A 211 5.05 7.69 -6.54
C ILE A 211 3.87 8.64 -6.67
N CYS A 212 3.08 8.75 -5.61
CA CYS A 212 1.90 9.59 -5.50
C CYS A 212 2.11 10.58 -4.34
N ARG A 213 2.20 11.89 -4.64
CA ARG A 213 2.37 12.96 -3.63
C ARG A 213 1.12 13.83 -3.54
N ARG A 214 0.56 14.03 -2.34
CA ARG A 214 -0.71 14.76 -2.16
C ARG A 214 -0.53 16.23 -2.53
N TRP A 215 -1.46 16.78 -3.29
CA TRP A 215 -1.51 18.22 -3.58
C TRP A 215 -1.86 19.04 -2.33
N LYS A 216 -1.32 20.26 -2.24
CA LYS A 216 -1.72 21.23 -1.22
C LYS A 216 -3.13 21.77 -1.47
N ILE A 217 -3.85 22.02 -0.39
CA ILE A 217 -5.13 22.73 -0.44
C ILE A 217 -4.82 24.23 -0.48
N THR A 218 -5.33 24.92 -1.50
CA THR A 218 -5.19 26.38 -1.68
C THR A 218 -6.56 27.04 -1.47
N GLU A 219 -6.60 28.34 -1.20
CA GLU A 219 -7.89 29.06 -1.04
C GLU A 219 -8.77 29.02 -2.29
N GLU A 220 -8.17 28.84 -3.48
CA GLU A 220 -8.88 28.68 -4.75
C GLU A 220 -9.38 27.23 -4.99
N TRP A 221 -8.94 26.25 -4.19
CA TRP A 221 -9.41 24.87 -4.31
C TRP A 221 -10.08 24.31 -3.05
N THR A 222 -11.39 24.15 -3.15
CA THR A 222 -12.19 23.32 -2.24
C THR A 222 -12.26 21.88 -2.75
N LEU A 223 -12.13 20.91 -1.83
CA LEU A 223 -12.49 19.51 -2.09
C LEU A 223 -13.85 19.40 -2.81
N PRO A 224 -14.00 18.56 -3.86
CA PRO A 224 -15.29 18.27 -4.46
C PRO A 224 -16.28 17.73 -3.43
N ASP A 225 -17.55 18.11 -3.54
CA ASP A 225 -18.61 17.53 -2.73
C ASP A 225 -18.69 16.02 -3.01
N VAL A 226 -18.85 15.21 -1.97
CA VAL A 226 -18.94 13.74 -2.05
C VAL A 226 -19.96 13.29 -3.10
N LYS A 227 -21.07 14.04 -3.29
CA LYS A 227 -22.06 13.73 -4.33
C LYS A 227 -21.50 13.76 -5.76
N ASP A 228 -20.50 14.60 -6.02
CA ASP A 228 -19.93 14.85 -7.35
C ASP A 228 -18.81 13.82 -7.63
N VAL A 229 -17.99 13.50 -6.61
CA VAL A 229 -17.10 12.32 -6.58
C VAL A 229 -17.88 11.05 -6.95
N MET A 230 -19.04 10.87 -6.30
CA MET A 230 -19.87 9.66 -6.41
C MET A 230 -20.62 9.48 -7.74
N ASN A 231 -20.73 10.51 -8.57
CA ASN A 231 -21.59 10.46 -9.77
C ASN A 231 -20.86 10.00 -11.04
N GLY A 232 -19.54 10.20 -11.10
CA GLY A 232 -18.67 9.85 -12.22
C GLY A 232 -18.88 10.70 -13.48
N GLY A 233 -17.88 10.69 -14.37
CA GLY A 233 -18.03 11.22 -15.73
C GLY A 233 -19.09 10.44 -16.53
N LYS A 234 -19.63 11.04 -17.60
CA LYS A 234 -20.60 10.38 -18.50
C LYS A 234 -19.96 9.15 -19.18
N GLY A 235 -20.14 7.99 -18.57
CA GLY A 235 -19.57 6.70 -19.00
C GLY A 235 -19.18 5.79 -17.84
N VAL A 236 -18.88 6.36 -16.67
CA VAL A 236 -18.47 5.61 -15.47
C VAL A 236 -19.63 4.80 -14.89
N ILE A 237 -19.36 3.59 -14.43
CA ILE A 237 -20.37 2.67 -13.88
C ILE A 237 -20.76 3.10 -12.46
N ARG A 238 -21.93 3.72 -12.33
CA ARG A 238 -22.54 4.05 -11.02
C ARG A 238 -22.85 2.78 -10.22
N GLY A 239 -22.52 2.76 -8.92
CA GLY A 239 -23.11 1.75 -8.02
C GLY A 239 -22.53 1.53 -6.62
N ARG A 240 -21.35 2.04 -6.26
CA ARG A 240 -20.73 1.78 -4.94
C ARG A 240 -20.04 3.00 -4.34
N SER A 241 -20.42 3.36 -3.11
CA SER A 241 -19.85 4.47 -2.35
C SER A 241 -18.96 3.97 -1.22
N TYR A 242 -17.77 4.58 -1.09
CA TYR A 242 -16.85 4.31 0.01
C TYR A 242 -16.28 5.65 0.49
N GLY A 243 -16.71 6.12 1.66
CA GLY A 243 -16.30 7.42 2.27
C GLY A 243 -14.87 7.45 2.82
N LEU A 244 -14.01 6.55 2.34
CA LEU A 244 -12.67 6.28 2.87
C LEU A 244 -11.79 7.54 2.94
N VAL A 245 -11.99 8.45 1.99
CA VAL A 245 -11.19 9.66 1.81
C VAL A 245 -11.41 10.67 2.94
N ASP A 246 -12.66 10.80 3.37
CA ASP A 246 -13.07 11.81 4.35
C ASP A 246 -12.70 11.35 5.76
N ASP A 247 -12.93 10.07 6.08
CA ASP A 247 -12.57 9.49 7.38
C ASP A 247 -11.05 9.42 7.59
N LEU A 248 -10.26 8.98 6.59
CA LEU A 248 -8.82 8.79 6.75
C LEU A 248 -8.02 10.11 6.80
N PHE A 249 -8.50 11.16 6.13
CA PHE A 249 -7.75 12.42 6.01
C PHE A 249 -8.41 13.64 6.65
N GLY A 250 -9.73 13.60 6.92
CA GLY A 250 -10.46 14.66 7.62
C GLY A 250 -10.42 14.54 9.14
N SER A 251 -10.08 13.36 9.69
CA SER A 251 -9.95 13.12 11.13
C SER A 251 -8.57 13.47 11.70
N LEU A 252 -7.66 14.00 10.87
CA LEU A 252 -6.30 14.36 11.25
C LEU A 252 -6.22 15.88 11.39
N GLU A 253 -6.07 16.36 12.62
CA GLU A 253 -5.89 17.80 12.90
C GLU A 253 -4.50 18.22 12.43
N TRP A 254 -4.44 18.93 11.30
CA TRP A 254 -3.22 19.51 10.76
C TRP A 254 -3.16 21.00 11.13
N ASP A 255 -2.24 21.37 12.03
CA ASP A 255 -1.93 22.78 12.31
C ASP A 255 -1.42 23.49 11.05
N ILE A 256 -1.77 24.78 10.93
CA ILE A 256 -1.56 25.66 9.75
C ILE A 256 -0.30 26.52 9.92
#